data_AF-A0A3B0UUY6-F1
#
_entry.id   AF-A0A3B0UUY6-F1
#
_cell.length_a   1.000
_cell.length_b   1.000
_cell.length_c   1.000
_cell.angle_alpha   90.00
_cell.angle_beta   90.00
_cell.angle_gamma   90.00
#
_symmetry.space_group_name_H-M   'P 1'
#
loop_
_entity.id
_entity.type
_entity.pdbx_description
1 polymer ?
#
loop_
_entity_poly.entity_id
_entity_poly.type
_entity_poly.pdbx_seq_one_letter_code
_entity_poly.pdbx_strand_id
1 'polypeptide(L)'
;MNKEIRELEPKALWNNFADLNAVPRGSKKEEKVIQFMVDFGKKLNLKTVVDPVGNVIIKKPASKGMENRKPVVMQGHLDMVHQKNADTNFNFDTEGIKMKIEDGWVRADGTTLGADNGLGVAAIMSVLESDNIKHPPLEALFTIDEETGMTGAMGLQAGYLDGEILLNLDTEEDDEIDIGCAGGIDITVRNVYHEVHTPINSVGFSISVTGLNGGHSGMDIHKGLGNANKIMNRLLYESQDFIRISEINGGSLRNAIPRESF
;
A
#
# COMPACT_ATOMS: atom_id res chain seq x y z
N MET A 1 -21.43 -5.21 12.36
CA MET A 1 -21.26 -3.95 11.59
C MET A 1 -21.09 -4.33 10.11
N ASN A 2 -21.27 -3.41 9.17
CA ASN A 2 -21.12 -3.64 7.72
C ASN A 2 -22.23 -4.49 7.04
N LYS A 3 -23.46 -4.53 7.60
CA LYS A 3 -24.57 -5.31 7.02
C LYS A 3 -24.93 -4.86 5.59
N GLU A 4 -24.96 -3.56 5.35
CA GLU A 4 -25.29 -3.00 4.03
C GLU A 4 -24.23 -3.34 2.97
N ILE A 5 -22.95 -3.34 3.35
CA ILE A 5 -21.84 -3.72 2.46
C ILE A 5 -21.99 -5.17 1.99
N ARG A 6 -22.41 -6.06 2.88
CA ARG A 6 -22.58 -7.49 2.56
C ARG A 6 -23.73 -7.80 1.59
N GLU A 7 -24.60 -6.82 1.34
CA GLU A 7 -25.69 -6.95 0.36
C GLU A 7 -25.32 -6.43 -1.04
N LEU A 8 -24.15 -5.80 -1.19
CA LEU A 8 -23.65 -5.37 -2.50
C LEU A 8 -23.32 -6.56 -3.40
N GLU A 9 -23.43 -6.35 -4.71
CA GLU A 9 -23.05 -7.34 -5.73
C GLU A 9 -21.63 -7.06 -6.25
N PRO A 10 -20.81 -8.10 -6.53
CA PRO A 10 -21.07 -9.53 -6.30
C PRO A 10 -21.03 -9.91 -4.81
N LYS A 11 -22.07 -10.58 -4.30
CA LYS A 11 -22.18 -10.87 -2.85
C LYS A 11 -21.00 -11.60 -2.23
N ALA A 12 -20.41 -12.56 -2.94
CA ALA A 12 -19.26 -13.32 -2.42
C ALA A 12 -18.08 -12.38 -2.13
N LEU A 13 -17.78 -11.47 -3.06
CA LEU A 13 -16.66 -10.55 -2.98
C LEU A 13 -16.85 -9.57 -1.82
N TRP A 14 -18.02 -8.94 -1.71
CA TRP A 14 -18.27 -7.98 -0.64
C TRP A 14 -18.37 -8.62 0.74
N ASN A 15 -18.82 -9.89 0.82
CA ASN A 15 -18.76 -10.64 2.07
C ASN A 15 -17.32 -10.93 2.48
N ASN A 16 -16.46 -11.41 1.57
CA ASN A 16 -15.05 -11.65 1.85
C ASN A 16 -14.32 -10.36 2.21
N PHE A 17 -14.61 -9.25 1.53
CA PHE A 17 -14.03 -7.95 1.89
C PHE A 17 -14.46 -7.51 3.29
N ALA A 18 -15.73 -7.71 3.65
CA ALA A 18 -16.22 -7.42 5.00
C ALA A 18 -15.64 -8.34 6.08
N ASP A 19 -15.35 -9.61 5.76
CA ASP A 19 -14.67 -10.55 6.65
C ASP A 19 -13.19 -10.19 6.83
N LEU A 20 -12.49 -9.86 5.74
CA LEU A 20 -11.09 -9.39 5.78
C LEU A 20 -10.95 -8.12 6.61
N ASN A 21 -11.80 -7.12 6.34
CA ASN A 21 -11.78 -5.85 7.08
C ASN A 21 -12.27 -5.96 8.53
N ALA A 22 -12.84 -7.10 8.94
CA ALA A 22 -13.12 -7.35 10.35
C ALA A 22 -11.84 -7.70 11.14
N VAL A 23 -10.74 -8.03 10.46
CA VAL A 23 -9.47 -8.43 11.05
C VAL A 23 -8.47 -7.25 11.03
N PRO A 24 -7.98 -6.81 12.19
CA PRO A 24 -6.81 -5.93 12.28
C PRO A 24 -5.62 -6.44 11.47
N ARG A 25 -5.14 -5.66 10.49
CA ARG A 25 -4.12 -6.08 9.53
C ARG A 25 -3.13 -4.97 9.14
N GLY A 26 -2.70 -4.19 10.13
CA GLY A 26 -1.73 -3.12 9.86
C GLY A 26 -0.37 -3.67 9.45
N SER A 27 0.34 -2.96 8.58
CA SER A 27 1.70 -3.32 8.19
C SER A 27 2.62 -3.46 9.41
N LYS A 28 3.47 -4.50 9.39
CA LYS A 28 4.29 -5.02 10.50
C LYS A 28 3.53 -5.70 11.64
N LYS A 29 2.21 -5.91 11.52
CA LYS A 29 1.34 -6.56 12.52
C LYS A 29 0.40 -7.58 11.86
N GLU A 30 0.92 -8.37 10.93
CA GLU A 30 0.14 -9.22 10.03
C GLU A 30 -0.28 -10.56 10.66
N GLU A 31 0.12 -10.88 11.88
CA GLU A 31 -0.06 -12.22 12.46
C GLU A 31 -1.53 -12.65 12.51
N LYS A 32 -2.44 -11.71 12.77
CA LYS A 32 -3.88 -11.97 12.81
C LYS A 32 -4.46 -12.26 11.43
N VAL A 33 -4.05 -11.50 10.42
CA VAL A 33 -4.55 -11.68 9.05
C VAL A 33 -3.94 -12.91 8.38
N ILE A 34 -2.67 -13.23 8.67
CA ILE A 34 -2.04 -14.49 8.26
C ILE A 34 -2.85 -15.67 8.80
N GLN A 35 -3.16 -15.66 10.11
CA GLN A 35 -3.93 -16.73 10.73
C GLN A 35 -5.34 -16.83 10.14
N PHE A 36 -6.00 -15.70 9.91
CA PHE A 36 -7.30 -15.65 9.24
C PHE A 36 -7.26 -16.33 7.86
N MET A 37 -6.26 -16.04 7.04
CA MET A 37 -6.12 -16.63 5.70
C MET A 37 -5.76 -18.12 5.74
N VAL A 38 -4.96 -18.54 6.72
CA VAL A 38 -4.67 -19.96 6.97
C VAL A 38 -5.96 -20.71 7.31
N ASP A 39 -6.77 -20.15 8.19
CA ASP A 39 -8.04 -20.76 8.60
C ASP A 39 -9.07 -20.76 7.47
N PHE A 40 -9.08 -19.71 6.64
CA PHE A 40 -9.88 -19.66 5.42
C PHE A 40 -9.52 -20.80 4.45
N GLY A 41 -8.23 -20.98 4.13
CA GLY A 41 -7.77 -22.06 3.26
C GLY A 41 -8.09 -23.46 3.81
N LYS A 42 -7.91 -23.66 5.12
CA LYS A 42 -8.27 -24.92 5.80
C LYS A 42 -9.78 -25.18 5.80
N LYS A 43 -10.60 -24.16 6.01
CA LYS A 43 -12.07 -24.26 5.96
C LYS A 43 -12.56 -24.76 4.59
N LEU A 44 -11.87 -24.38 3.51
CA LEU A 44 -12.14 -24.84 2.15
C LEU A 44 -11.51 -26.21 1.83
N ASN A 45 -10.80 -26.84 2.78
CA ASN A 45 -10.01 -28.06 2.57
C ASN A 45 -8.97 -27.93 1.45
N LEU A 46 -8.42 -26.73 1.26
CA LEU A 46 -7.39 -26.46 0.26
C LEU A 46 -5.99 -26.57 0.87
N LYS A 47 -5.02 -26.99 0.06
CA LYS A 47 -3.62 -27.05 0.49
C LYS A 47 -3.15 -25.64 0.80
N THR A 48 -2.80 -25.40 2.06
CA THR A 48 -2.45 -24.07 2.58
C THR A 48 -1.08 -24.14 3.24
N VAL A 49 -0.18 -23.22 2.87
CA VAL A 49 1.19 -23.14 3.36
C VAL A 49 1.48 -21.70 3.75
N VAL A 50 2.24 -21.52 4.82
CA VAL A 50 2.87 -20.24 5.17
C VAL A 50 4.37 -20.39 4.96
N ASP A 51 4.97 -19.47 4.21
CA ASP A 51 6.41 -19.48 3.97
C ASP A 51 7.19 -18.89 5.18
N PRO A 52 8.53 -18.90 5.18
CA PRO A 52 9.31 -18.45 6.34
C PRO A 52 9.21 -16.96 6.65
N VAL A 53 8.79 -16.14 5.67
CA VAL A 53 8.62 -14.69 5.86
C VAL A 53 7.19 -14.30 6.19
N GLY A 54 6.24 -15.23 6.09
CA GLY A 54 4.84 -15.04 6.51
C GLY A 54 3.85 -14.91 5.36
N ASN A 55 4.27 -15.08 4.10
CA ASN A 55 3.35 -15.11 2.98
C ASN A 55 2.46 -16.36 3.07
N VAL A 56 1.18 -16.22 2.74
CA VAL A 56 0.22 -17.33 2.73
C VAL A 56 -0.03 -17.78 1.30
N ILE A 57 0.12 -19.08 1.04
CA ILE A 57 -0.12 -19.70 -0.26
C ILE A 57 -1.25 -20.72 -0.13
N ILE A 58 -2.31 -20.56 -0.92
CA ILE A 58 -3.45 -21.51 -0.98
C ILE A 58 -3.56 -22.07 -2.39
N LYS A 59 -3.51 -23.40 -2.54
CA LYS A 59 -3.61 -24.06 -3.86
C LYS A 59 -4.98 -24.71 -4.06
N LYS A 60 -5.62 -24.38 -5.18
CA LYS A 60 -6.90 -24.96 -5.62
C LYS A 60 -6.71 -25.73 -6.93
N PRO A 61 -7.12 -27.02 -6.99
CA PRO A 61 -7.01 -27.81 -8.22
C PRO A 61 -7.88 -27.24 -9.33
N ALA A 62 -7.57 -27.55 -10.58
CA ALA A 62 -8.38 -27.08 -11.71
C ALA A 62 -9.84 -27.52 -11.60
N SER A 63 -10.74 -26.67 -12.08
CA SER A 63 -12.12 -27.06 -12.34
C SER A 63 -12.18 -28.13 -13.45
N LYS A 64 -13.26 -28.93 -13.46
CA LYS A 64 -13.45 -30.02 -14.43
C LYS A 64 -13.31 -29.51 -15.88
N GLY A 65 -12.40 -30.12 -16.64
CA GLY A 65 -12.13 -29.78 -18.05
C GLY A 65 -11.10 -28.66 -18.25
N MET A 66 -10.48 -28.16 -17.18
CA MET A 66 -9.42 -27.14 -17.21
C MET A 66 -8.07 -27.67 -16.71
N GLU A 67 -7.93 -28.98 -16.51
CA GLU A 67 -6.74 -29.63 -15.91
C GLU A 67 -5.48 -29.47 -16.78
N ASN A 68 -5.65 -29.36 -18.10
CA ASN A 68 -4.55 -29.20 -19.06
C ASN A 68 -4.19 -27.73 -19.36
N ARG A 69 -4.69 -26.79 -18.54
CA ARG A 69 -4.42 -25.35 -18.71
C ARG A 69 -3.25 -24.94 -17.83
N LYS A 70 -2.56 -23.87 -18.24
CA LYS A 70 -1.44 -23.29 -17.48
C LYS A 70 -1.89 -22.89 -16.06
N PRO A 71 -1.15 -23.28 -15.02
CA PRO A 71 -1.43 -22.82 -13.66
C PRO A 71 -1.27 -21.30 -13.54
N VAL A 72 -2.19 -20.67 -12.79
CA VAL A 72 -2.22 -19.21 -12.58
C VAL A 72 -2.06 -18.90 -11.10
N VAL A 73 -1.18 -17.95 -10.79
CA VAL A 73 -1.07 -17.32 -9.47
C VAL A 73 -1.92 -16.05 -9.48
N MET A 74 -2.86 -15.94 -8.55
CA MET A 74 -3.49 -14.65 -8.24
C MET A 74 -2.84 -14.11 -6.97
N GLN A 75 -2.41 -12.86 -6.99
CA GLN A 75 -1.67 -12.27 -5.88
C GLN A 75 -2.31 -10.96 -5.38
N GLY A 76 -2.31 -10.82 -4.06
CA GLY A 76 -2.54 -9.55 -3.36
C GLY A 76 -1.77 -9.51 -2.03
N HIS A 77 -1.74 -8.38 -1.35
CA HIS A 77 -1.06 -8.22 -0.05
C HIS A 77 -2.07 -8.14 1.10
N LEU A 78 -1.70 -8.64 2.28
CA LEU A 78 -2.63 -8.76 3.41
C LEU A 78 -2.67 -7.52 4.29
N ASP A 79 -1.58 -6.77 4.33
CA ASP A 79 -1.48 -5.59 5.16
C ASP A 79 -2.29 -4.41 4.59
N MET A 80 -2.46 -3.37 5.39
CA MET A 80 -2.99 -2.08 4.94
C MET A 80 -2.34 -0.95 5.72
N VAL A 81 -2.30 0.23 5.11
CA VAL A 81 -1.97 1.45 5.86
C VAL A 81 -3.03 1.72 6.93
N HIS A 82 -2.59 1.92 8.17
CA HIS A 82 -3.42 2.43 9.27
C HIS A 82 -3.30 3.95 9.39
N GLN A 83 -4.28 4.69 8.88
CA GLN A 83 -4.43 6.14 9.12
C GLN A 83 -5.84 6.45 9.58
N LYS A 84 -5.98 7.46 10.45
CA LYS A 84 -7.28 7.92 10.93
C LYS A 84 -7.33 9.43 11.06
N ASN A 85 -8.52 9.99 10.97
CA ASN A 85 -8.75 11.40 11.25
C ASN A 85 -8.45 11.70 12.73
N ALA A 86 -8.00 12.93 13.00
CA ALA A 86 -7.53 13.31 14.34
C ALA A 86 -8.60 13.18 15.44
N ASP A 87 -9.87 13.37 15.08
CA ASP A 87 -11.05 13.28 15.95
C ASP A 87 -11.62 11.86 16.06
N THR A 88 -11.09 10.90 15.31
CA THR A 88 -11.61 9.53 15.27
C THR A 88 -11.04 8.67 16.40
N ASN A 89 -11.94 8.25 17.31
CA ASN A 89 -11.61 7.27 18.34
C ASN A 89 -11.77 5.84 17.81
N PHE A 90 -10.70 5.33 17.23
CA PHE A 90 -10.61 3.97 16.67
C PHE A 90 -9.28 3.33 17.08
N ASN A 91 -9.34 2.08 17.54
CA ASN A 91 -8.17 1.27 17.85
C ASN A 91 -7.96 0.17 16.80
N PHE A 92 -7.03 0.44 15.90
CA PHE A 92 -6.62 -0.47 14.84
C PHE A 92 -6.13 -1.84 15.32
N ASP A 93 -5.61 -1.98 16.55
CA ASP A 93 -5.09 -3.26 17.02
C ASP A 93 -6.20 -4.23 17.44
N THR A 94 -7.43 -3.73 17.65
CA THR A 94 -8.53 -4.50 18.24
C THR A 94 -9.84 -4.41 17.47
N GLU A 95 -10.06 -3.35 16.71
CA GLU A 95 -11.31 -3.11 15.97
C GLU A 95 -11.14 -3.41 14.48
N GLY A 96 -12.17 -4.00 13.87
CA GLY A 96 -12.29 -4.09 12.41
C GLY A 96 -12.78 -2.78 11.80
N ILE A 97 -12.46 -2.55 10.52
CA ILE A 97 -12.80 -1.34 9.79
C ILE A 97 -14.33 -1.18 9.69
N LYS A 98 -14.79 0.02 10.08
CA LYS A 98 -16.20 0.42 10.04
C LYS A 98 -16.46 1.00 8.65
N MET A 99 -17.20 0.26 7.83
CA MET A 99 -17.46 0.64 6.44
C MET A 99 -18.86 1.23 6.30
N LYS A 100 -19.02 2.21 5.42
CA LYS A 100 -20.26 2.89 5.08
C LYS A 100 -20.38 3.11 3.57
N ILE A 101 -21.61 3.18 3.07
CA ILE A 101 -21.89 3.59 1.70
C ILE A 101 -22.24 5.08 1.74
N GLU A 102 -21.53 5.87 0.96
CA GLU A 102 -21.72 7.32 0.87
C GLU A 102 -21.58 7.74 -0.60
N ASP A 103 -22.65 8.33 -1.14
CA ASP A 103 -22.71 8.79 -2.54
C ASP A 103 -22.32 7.75 -3.60
N GLY A 104 -22.70 6.49 -3.37
CA GLY A 104 -22.36 5.37 -4.26
C GLY A 104 -20.96 4.79 -4.07
N TRP A 105 -20.18 5.33 -3.13
CA TRP A 105 -18.85 4.83 -2.78
C TRP A 105 -18.87 4.06 -1.46
N VAL A 106 -18.06 3.01 -1.37
CA VAL A 106 -17.74 2.39 -0.08
C VAL A 106 -16.57 3.14 0.54
N ARG A 107 -16.75 3.59 1.77
CA ARG A 107 -15.76 4.38 2.53
C ARG A 107 -15.62 3.82 3.94
N ALA A 108 -14.49 4.09 4.58
CA ALA A 108 -14.33 3.86 5.99
C ALA A 108 -14.78 5.07 6.82
N ASP A 109 -15.26 4.82 8.04
CA ASP A 109 -15.71 5.86 8.94
C ASP A 109 -14.54 6.43 9.76
N GLY A 110 -13.89 7.46 9.22
CA GLY A 110 -12.80 8.18 9.89
C GLY A 110 -11.44 7.48 9.86
N THR A 111 -11.30 6.38 9.12
CA THR A 111 -10.05 5.64 8.92
C THR A 111 -9.75 5.42 7.44
N THR A 112 -8.57 4.89 7.13
CA THR A 112 -8.33 4.19 5.86
C THR A 112 -9.26 2.99 5.72
N LEU A 113 -9.64 2.68 4.48
CA LEU A 113 -10.55 1.57 4.16
C LEU A 113 -9.83 0.23 3.95
N GLY A 114 -8.59 0.27 3.49
CA GLY A 114 -7.85 -0.92 3.06
C GLY A 114 -8.49 -1.57 1.82
N ALA A 115 -9.10 -0.78 0.95
CA ALA A 115 -9.55 -1.26 -0.35
C ALA A 115 -8.35 -1.68 -1.22
N ASP A 116 -7.26 -0.91 -1.13
CA ASP A 116 -5.94 -1.27 -1.59
C ASP A 116 -5.25 -2.23 -0.60
N ASN A 117 -4.90 -3.47 -1.00
CA ASN A 117 -5.57 -4.23 -2.07
C ASN A 117 -6.55 -5.27 -1.54
N GLY A 118 -7.16 -4.97 -0.39
CA GLY A 118 -8.17 -5.80 0.24
C GLY A 118 -9.33 -6.20 -0.69
N LEU A 119 -9.68 -5.39 -1.70
CA LEU A 119 -10.65 -5.77 -2.73
C LEU A 119 -10.11 -6.88 -3.65
N GLY A 120 -8.85 -6.80 -4.07
CA GLY A 120 -8.15 -7.84 -4.82
C GLY A 120 -8.04 -9.14 -4.01
N VAL A 121 -7.64 -9.05 -2.74
CA VAL A 121 -7.63 -10.20 -1.82
C VAL A 121 -9.01 -10.84 -1.68
N ALA A 122 -10.06 -10.02 -1.50
CA ALA A 122 -11.44 -10.50 -1.41
C ALA A 122 -11.92 -11.17 -2.71
N ALA A 123 -11.51 -10.66 -3.88
CA ALA A 123 -11.80 -11.28 -5.16
C ALA A 123 -11.13 -12.66 -5.28
N ILE A 124 -9.87 -12.79 -4.86
CA ILE A 124 -9.16 -14.08 -4.81
C ILE A 124 -9.88 -15.06 -3.88
N MET A 125 -10.27 -14.62 -2.69
CA MET A 125 -11.05 -15.42 -1.74
C MET A 125 -12.35 -15.94 -2.39
N SER A 126 -13.07 -15.08 -3.12
CA SER A 126 -14.30 -15.46 -3.81
C SER A 126 -14.08 -16.49 -4.92
N VAL A 127 -12.98 -16.40 -5.65
CA VAL A 127 -12.60 -17.42 -6.65
C VAL A 127 -12.23 -18.74 -5.98
N LEU A 128 -11.54 -18.70 -4.83
CA LEU A 128 -11.15 -19.88 -4.07
C LEU A 128 -12.37 -20.63 -3.51
N GLU A 129 -13.38 -19.93 -2.98
CA GLU A 129 -14.59 -20.56 -2.43
C GLU A 129 -15.63 -20.96 -3.50
N SER A 130 -15.54 -20.40 -4.70
CA SER A 130 -16.51 -20.65 -5.77
C SER A 130 -16.44 -22.08 -6.33
N ASP A 131 -17.59 -22.75 -6.43
CA ASP A 131 -17.74 -24.03 -7.13
C ASP A 131 -18.24 -23.87 -8.59
N ASN A 132 -18.53 -22.64 -9.02
CA ASN A 132 -19.19 -22.37 -10.30
C ASN A 132 -18.33 -21.59 -11.32
N ILE A 133 -17.18 -21.07 -10.90
CA ILE A 133 -16.22 -20.42 -11.79
C ILE A 133 -15.32 -21.49 -12.41
N LYS A 134 -15.23 -21.54 -13.74
CA LYS A 134 -14.24 -22.39 -14.42
C LYS A 134 -12.88 -21.73 -14.36
N HIS A 135 -11.90 -22.47 -13.86
CA HIS A 135 -10.52 -22.00 -13.70
C HIS A 135 -9.49 -23.12 -13.94
N PRO A 136 -8.26 -22.77 -14.36
CA PRO A 136 -7.11 -23.69 -14.40
C PRO A 136 -6.68 -24.10 -12.97
N PRO A 137 -5.58 -24.86 -12.78
CA PRO A 137 -4.96 -24.93 -11.45
C PRO A 137 -4.66 -23.51 -10.95
N LEU A 138 -5.11 -23.19 -9.74
CA LEU A 138 -4.97 -21.86 -9.17
C LEU A 138 -4.10 -21.91 -7.91
N GLU A 139 -3.25 -20.91 -7.78
CA GLU A 139 -2.52 -20.61 -6.56
C GLU A 139 -2.88 -19.18 -6.14
N ALA A 140 -3.28 -19.00 -4.89
CA ALA A 140 -3.43 -17.69 -4.31
C ALA A 140 -2.18 -17.41 -3.48
N LEU A 141 -1.46 -16.34 -3.84
CA LEU A 141 -0.33 -15.83 -3.07
C LEU A 141 -0.79 -14.58 -2.33
N PHE A 142 -0.73 -14.62 -1.01
CA PHE A 142 -1.01 -13.47 -0.17
C PHE A 142 0.29 -13.01 0.50
N THR A 143 0.84 -11.91 0.01
CA THR A 143 2.09 -11.34 0.53
C THR A 143 1.84 -10.51 1.78
N ILE A 144 2.89 -10.27 2.56
CA ILE A 144 2.84 -9.34 3.69
C ILE A 144 3.68 -8.09 3.44
N ASP A 145 3.35 -7.03 4.18
CA ASP A 145 4.17 -5.83 4.33
C ASP A 145 4.53 -5.12 3.02
N GLU A 146 3.57 -4.93 2.13
CA GLU A 146 3.77 -4.14 0.90
C GLU A 146 4.11 -2.68 1.27
N GLU A 147 3.29 -2.09 2.15
CA GLU A 147 3.13 -0.65 2.34
C GLU A 147 4.34 0.04 3.00
N THR A 148 5.26 -0.74 3.58
CA THR A 148 6.42 -0.18 4.29
C THR A 148 7.76 -0.71 3.84
N GLY A 149 7.83 -1.94 3.33
CA GLY A 149 9.12 -2.55 3.01
C GLY A 149 9.11 -3.67 1.98
N MET A 150 7.94 -4.07 1.48
CA MET A 150 7.74 -5.20 0.58
C MET A 150 8.44 -6.49 1.06
N THR A 151 8.54 -6.71 2.38
CA THR A 151 9.39 -7.79 2.92
C THR A 151 8.86 -9.18 2.55
N GLY A 152 7.54 -9.34 2.43
CA GLY A 152 6.93 -10.56 1.92
C GLY A 152 7.35 -10.87 0.48
N ALA A 153 7.24 -9.89 -0.42
CA ALA A 153 7.60 -10.05 -1.82
C ALA A 153 9.10 -10.33 -2.01
N MET A 154 9.97 -9.59 -1.32
CA MET A 154 11.42 -9.80 -1.39
C MET A 154 11.87 -11.14 -0.76
N GLY A 155 11.11 -11.63 0.22
CA GLY A 155 11.42 -12.84 0.98
C GLY A 155 10.88 -14.14 0.36
N LEU A 156 9.99 -14.07 -0.62
CA LEU A 156 9.40 -15.24 -1.27
C LEU A 156 10.47 -16.11 -1.93
N GLN A 157 10.53 -17.38 -1.55
CA GLN A 157 11.52 -18.33 -2.06
C GLN A 157 11.00 -19.16 -3.24
N ALA A 158 11.92 -19.57 -4.11
CA ALA A 158 11.60 -20.51 -5.19
C ALA A 158 11.08 -21.85 -4.64
N GLY A 159 10.14 -22.47 -5.35
CA GLY A 159 9.58 -23.78 -5.01
C GLY A 159 8.28 -23.75 -4.21
N TYR A 160 7.80 -22.57 -3.78
CA TYR A 160 6.47 -22.44 -3.15
C TYR A 160 5.34 -22.41 -4.18
N LEU A 161 5.59 -21.84 -5.37
CA LEU A 161 4.62 -21.66 -6.45
C LEU A 161 4.95 -22.55 -7.65
N ASP A 162 3.91 -23.10 -8.26
CA ASP A 162 3.96 -23.88 -9.50
C ASP A 162 3.38 -23.08 -10.70
N GLY A 163 2.87 -21.87 -10.45
CA GLY A 163 2.26 -20.98 -11.43
C GLY A 163 3.17 -20.54 -12.59
N GLU A 164 2.59 -20.44 -13.79
CA GLU A 164 3.26 -19.92 -15.00
C GLU A 164 2.84 -18.50 -15.37
N ILE A 165 1.72 -18.02 -14.81
CA ILE A 165 1.14 -16.70 -15.05
C ILE A 165 0.81 -16.09 -13.70
N LEU A 166 1.21 -14.84 -13.47
CA LEU A 166 0.86 -14.09 -12.26
C LEU A 166 -0.12 -12.97 -12.61
N LEU A 167 -1.22 -12.91 -11.88
CA LEU A 167 -2.19 -11.82 -11.89
C LEU A 167 -2.11 -11.11 -10.54
N ASN A 168 -1.39 -10.00 -10.50
CA ASN A 168 -1.38 -9.09 -9.36
C ASN A 168 -2.68 -8.26 -9.41
N LEU A 169 -3.37 -8.13 -8.28
CA LEU A 169 -4.62 -7.40 -8.15
C LEU A 169 -4.43 -6.16 -7.25
N ASP A 170 -3.45 -5.34 -7.61
CA ASP A 170 -2.96 -4.18 -6.85
C ASP A 170 -3.05 -2.87 -7.65
N THR A 171 -3.48 -2.93 -8.91
CA THR A 171 -3.78 -1.74 -9.72
C THR A 171 -5.10 -1.13 -9.23
N GLU A 172 -5.13 0.19 -9.08
CA GLU A 172 -6.27 0.94 -8.51
C GLU A 172 -7.24 1.52 -9.55
N GLU A 173 -6.89 1.50 -10.84
CA GLU A 173 -7.72 2.00 -11.94
C GLU A 173 -8.43 0.85 -12.67
N ASP A 174 -9.73 0.99 -12.94
CA ASP A 174 -10.58 -0.09 -13.45
C ASP A 174 -10.45 -0.35 -14.95
N ASP A 175 -9.86 0.59 -15.70
CA ASP A 175 -9.63 0.53 -17.14
C ASP A 175 -8.16 0.39 -17.55
N GLU A 176 -7.26 0.16 -16.59
CA GLU A 176 -5.82 0.04 -16.82
C GLU A 176 -5.28 -1.39 -16.57
N ILE A 177 -4.19 -1.74 -17.26
CA ILE A 177 -3.42 -2.97 -17.03
C ILE A 177 -1.95 -2.59 -16.96
N ASP A 178 -1.35 -2.80 -15.79
CA ASP A 178 0.06 -2.59 -15.59
C ASP A 178 0.88 -3.79 -16.09
N ILE A 179 1.80 -3.53 -17.02
CA ILE A 179 2.71 -4.54 -17.58
C ILE A 179 4.17 -4.32 -17.14
N GLY A 180 4.42 -3.35 -16.28
CA GLY A 180 5.73 -3.04 -15.72
C GLY A 180 5.68 -1.82 -14.82
N CYS A 181 6.61 -1.74 -13.87
CA CYS A 181 6.74 -0.65 -12.93
C CYS A 181 8.22 -0.22 -12.79
N ALA A 182 8.44 0.93 -12.15
CA ALA A 182 9.78 1.39 -11.81
C ALA A 182 10.27 0.70 -10.52
N GLY A 183 11.58 0.42 -10.44
CA GLY A 183 12.21 0.08 -9.16
C GLY A 183 12.40 1.30 -8.26
N GLY A 184 12.64 1.08 -6.96
CA GLY A 184 12.88 2.14 -5.98
C GLY A 184 14.20 1.97 -5.22
N ILE A 185 14.85 3.08 -4.87
CA ILE A 185 15.99 3.10 -3.93
C ILE A 185 16.00 4.40 -3.13
N ASP A 186 16.20 4.27 -1.82
CA ASP A 186 16.36 5.40 -0.93
C ASP A 186 17.81 5.88 -0.87
N ILE A 187 18.02 7.16 -1.13
CA ILE A 187 19.33 7.82 -0.97
C ILE A 187 19.22 8.83 0.16
N THR A 188 20.16 8.77 1.10
CA THR A 188 20.29 9.76 2.18
C THR A 188 21.67 10.39 2.14
N VAL A 189 21.72 11.69 1.85
CA VAL A 189 22.96 12.46 1.89
C VAL A 189 23.05 13.17 3.23
N ARG A 190 24.16 12.96 3.95
CA ARG A 190 24.49 13.69 5.18
C ARG A 190 25.79 14.43 4.96
N ASN A 191 25.84 15.67 5.43
CA ASN A 191 27.05 16.47 5.39
C ASN A 191 27.27 17.12 6.76
N VAL A 192 28.52 17.43 7.09
CA VAL A 192 28.89 18.15 8.31
C VAL A 192 29.26 19.58 7.90
N TYR A 193 28.78 20.55 8.66
CA TYR A 193 29.11 21.96 8.48
C TYR A 193 29.71 22.52 9.77
N HIS A 194 30.44 23.62 9.65
CA HIS A 194 30.96 24.35 10.80
C HIS A 194 30.07 25.56 11.05
N GLU A 195 29.48 25.60 12.23
CA GLU A 195 28.75 26.78 12.70
C GLU A 195 29.73 27.93 12.96
N VAL A 196 29.29 29.14 12.62
CA VAL A 196 30.02 30.37 12.88
C VAL A 196 29.09 31.33 13.63
N HIS A 197 29.66 32.20 14.44
CA HIS A 197 28.87 33.24 15.09
C HIS A 197 28.26 34.19 14.06
N THR A 198 27.01 34.60 14.32
CA THR A 198 26.31 35.62 13.53
C THR A 198 27.12 36.91 13.53
N PRO A 199 27.45 37.50 12.36
CA PRO A 199 28.18 38.74 12.28
C PRO A 199 27.46 39.90 13.00
N ILE A 200 28.23 40.80 13.60
CA ILE A 200 27.71 42.01 14.26
C ILE A 200 26.98 42.87 13.22
N ASN A 201 25.85 43.47 13.60
CA ASN A 201 24.97 44.28 12.74
C ASN A 201 24.25 43.49 11.61
N SER A 202 24.06 42.18 11.78
CA SER A 202 23.22 41.38 10.87
C SER A 202 21.73 41.55 11.18
N VAL A 203 20.88 41.39 10.15
CA VAL A 203 19.42 41.28 10.30
C VAL A 203 19.00 39.88 9.87
N GLY A 204 18.19 39.22 10.71
CA GLY A 204 17.62 37.91 10.41
C GLY A 204 16.37 38.02 9.56
N PHE A 205 16.27 37.16 8.55
CA PHE A 205 15.07 37.00 7.73
C PHE A 205 14.67 35.52 7.71
N SER A 206 13.37 35.25 7.66
CA SER A 206 12.83 33.94 7.32
C SER A 206 12.32 33.99 5.90
N ILE A 207 12.75 33.04 5.08
CA ILE A 207 12.31 32.88 3.70
C ILE A 207 11.48 31.61 3.67
N SER A 208 10.30 31.66 3.07
CA SER A 208 9.45 30.49 2.91
C SER A 208 9.08 30.33 1.44
N VAL A 209 9.23 29.11 0.93
CA VAL A 209 8.72 28.70 -0.38
C VAL A 209 7.54 27.79 -0.08
N THR A 210 6.32 28.28 -0.28
CA THR A 210 5.08 27.56 0.03
C THR A 210 4.07 27.66 -1.11
N GLY A 211 2.94 26.96 -0.98
CA GLY A 211 1.83 27.04 -1.95
C GLY A 211 2.04 26.23 -3.24
N LEU A 212 3.06 25.38 -3.30
CA LEU A 212 3.24 24.44 -4.41
C LEU A 212 2.21 23.31 -4.33
N ASN A 213 1.88 22.72 -5.49
CA ASN A 213 0.90 21.63 -5.59
C ASN A 213 1.32 20.39 -4.80
N GLY A 214 2.60 20.01 -4.90
CA GLY A 214 3.08 18.71 -4.42
C GLY A 214 2.54 17.57 -5.27
N GLY A 215 2.61 16.35 -4.76
CA GLY A 215 2.16 15.16 -5.47
C GLY A 215 2.99 13.95 -5.08
N HIS A 216 2.62 12.78 -5.58
CA HIS A 216 3.37 11.54 -5.40
C HIS A 216 4.65 11.57 -6.24
N SER A 217 5.81 11.32 -5.64
CA SER A 217 7.11 11.49 -6.31
C SER A 217 7.41 10.46 -7.41
N GLY A 218 6.61 9.39 -7.51
CA GLY A 218 6.54 8.48 -8.66
C GLY A 218 5.48 8.93 -9.67
N MET A 219 4.21 8.61 -9.40
CA MET A 219 3.05 8.92 -10.26
C MET A 219 3.02 10.35 -10.82
N ASP A 220 3.30 11.38 -10.02
CA ASP A 220 3.16 12.78 -10.47
C ASP A 220 4.45 13.39 -11.04
N ILE A 221 5.56 12.65 -11.09
CA ILE A 221 6.87 13.23 -11.44
C ILE A 221 6.92 13.79 -12.86
N HIS A 222 6.13 13.22 -13.77
CA HIS A 222 6.02 13.63 -15.16
C HIS A 222 5.25 14.95 -15.35
N LYS A 223 4.49 15.40 -14.34
CA LYS A 223 3.60 16.58 -14.43
C LYS A 223 4.34 17.93 -14.35
N GLY A 224 5.67 17.92 -14.15
CA GLY A 224 6.48 19.14 -14.10
C GLY A 224 6.19 20.04 -12.89
N LEU A 225 5.74 19.43 -11.78
CA LEU A 225 5.38 20.15 -10.56
C LEU A 225 6.64 20.72 -9.89
N GLY A 226 6.50 21.91 -9.28
CA GLY A 226 7.58 22.54 -8.54
C GLY A 226 8.01 21.70 -7.33
N ASN A 227 9.29 21.78 -6.98
CA ASN A 227 9.85 21.18 -5.76
C ASN A 227 10.39 22.29 -4.86
N ALA A 228 9.77 22.48 -3.69
CA ALA A 228 10.10 23.59 -2.79
C ALA A 228 11.56 23.59 -2.34
N ASN A 229 12.12 22.41 -2.01
CA ASN A 229 13.52 22.28 -1.58
C ASN A 229 14.50 22.69 -2.70
N LYS A 230 14.22 22.30 -3.95
CA LYS A 230 15.05 22.67 -5.10
C LYS A 230 14.99 24.18 -5.38
N ILE A 231 13.82 24.79 -5.23
CA ILE A 231 13.63 26.24 -5.41
C ILE A 231 14.34 27.01 -4.28
N MET A 232 14.13 26.63 -3.02
CA MET A 232 14.82 27.22 -1.87
C MET A 232 16.35 27.15 -2.03
N ASN A 233 16.87 25.97 -2.34
CA ASN A 233 18.32 25.78 -2.53
C ASN A 233 18.86 26.59 -3.71
N ARG A 234 18.07 26.81 -4.77
CA ARG A 234 18.48 27.70 -5.87
C ARG A 234 18.58 29.15 -5.39
N LEU A 235 17.61 29.63 -4.61
CA LEU A 235 17.66 30.99 -4.03
C LEU A 235 18.87 31.16 -3.11
N LEU A 236 19.13 30.18 -2.23
CA LEU A 236 20.28 30.22 -1.32
C LEU A 236 21.62 30.17 -2.06
N TYR A 237 21.72 29.38 -3.13
CA TYR A 237 22.92 29.29 -3.95
C TYR A 237 23.24 30.62 -4.65
N GLU A 238 22.23 31.29 -5.23
CA GLU A 238 22.42 32.57 -5.92
C GLU A 238 22.72 33.72 -4.93
N SER A 239 22.39 33.57 -3.65
CA SER A 239 22.60 34.60 -2.61
C SER A 239 23.74 34.30 -1.64
N GLN A 240 24.50 33.22 -1.86
CA GLN A 240 25.47 32.67 -0.91
C GLN A 240 26.57 33.66 -0.46
N ASP A 241 26.90 34.63 -1.31
CA ASP A 241 27.92 35.64 -1.01
C ASP A 241 27.44 36.71 -0.03
N PHE A 242 26.12 36.86 0.13
CA PHE A 242 25.50 37.94 0.91
C PHE A 242 24.79 37.46 2.17
N ILE A 243 24.47 36.16 2.27
CA ILE A 243 23.71 35.62 3.39
C ILE A 243 24.49 34.56 4.18
N ARG A 244 23.98 34.26 5.38
CA ARG A 244 24.36 33.11 6.19
C ARG A 244 23.09 32.33 6.52
N ILE A 245 23.18 31.00 6.51
CA ILE A 245 22.04 30.12 6.80
C ILE A 245 22.05 29.84 8.31
N SER A 246 20.93 30.12 8.97
CA SER A 246 20.72 29.77 10.38
C SER A 246 20.01 28.42 10.52
N GLU A 247 19.04 28.14 9.65
CA GLU A 247 18.25 26.92 9.62
C GLU A 247 17.76 26.71 8.17
N ILE A 248 17.55 25.45 7.79
CA ILE A 248 16.85 25.08 6.57
C ILE A 248 16.08 23.78 6.81
N ASN A 249 14.79 23.77 6.52
CA ASN A 249 13.95 22.58 6.67
C ASN A 249 12.88 22.56 5.58
N GLY A 250 12.71 21.43 4.89
CA GLY A 250 11.74 21.37 3.80
C GLY A 250 11.37 19.97 3.37
N GLY A 251 10.14 19.83 2.89
CA GLY A 251 9.50 18.54 2.61
C GLY A 251 8.93 17.87 3.86
N SER A 252 8.30 16.72 3.65
CA SER A 252 7.64 15.94 4.70
C SER A 252 8.01 14.46 4.63
N LEU A 253 7.77 13.83 3.48
CA LEU A 253 8.02 12.41 3.22
C LEU A 253 8.79 12.25 1.91
N ARG A 254 9.53 11.14 1.78
CA ARG A 254 10.36 10.85 0.59
C ARG A 254 9.53 10.60 -0.68
N ASN A 255 8.37 9.99 -0.52
CA ASN A 255 7.44 9.68 -1.61
C ASN A 255 6.55 10.88 -2.00
N ALA A 256 6.77 12.06 -1.42
CA ALA A 256 6.03 13.28 -1.74
C ALA A 256 6.93 14.35 -2.35
N ILE A 257 6.47 14.97 -3.44
CA ILE A 257 7.12 16.15 -4.01
C ILE A 257 6.97 17.32 -3.01
N PRO A 258 8.08 17.89 -2.47
CA PRO A 258 8.03 18.92 -1.44
C PRO A 258 7.25 20.16 -1.86
N ARG A 259 6.25 20.53 -1.05
CA ARG A 259 5.39 21.70 -1.24
C ARG A 259 5.87 22.94 -0.52
N GLU A 260 6.59 22.72 0.56
CA GLU A 260 7.01 23.76 1.49
C GLU A 260 8.48 23.55 1.87
N SER A 261 9.21 24.66 1.99
CA SER A 261 10.58 24.74 2.51
C SER A 261 10.75 26.08 3.22
N PHE A 262 11.43 26.04 4.36
CA PHE A 262 11.68 27.13 5.29
C PHE A 262 13.17 27.26 5.59
#